data_AF-A0AAD7JXN1-F1
#
_entry.id   AF-A0AAD7JXN1-F1
#
_cell.length_a   1.000
_cell.length_b   1.000
_cell.length_c   1.000
_cell.angle_alpha   90.00
_cell.angle_beta   90.00
_cell.angle_gamma   90.00
#
_symmetry.space_group_name_H-M   'P 1'
#
loop_
_entity.id
_entity.type
_entity.pdbx_description
1 polymer ?
#
loop_
_entity_poly.entity_id
_entity_poly.type
_entity_poly.pdbx_seq_one_letter_code
_entity_poly.pdbx_strand_id
1 'polypeptide(L)'
;MRQSLRSLATLQDELRVMAVTSFLQPEFCWKKLSHSARETYMLEGLYRTCFTGPTTRPPHRMFTCDVTLSSLQDGNGEGFLTLLRRYIPTDDASSTNGVPMSYLHPQWTAAKIQELNDGGYKKDVQGFTMWRDQFLTEFLYFTVLSVFGAPRAPEMLVKKRNGPTSTVADGRAFDLKKLSNAKKVQRGEAPVYRLGNMCEGCKAGERGGERFSICQACNRKMDRKVHYCSRECQVSDWPNHKNICGKKLTHELLEEKVASTEIADADNVLMLRTIGPAKDGYQRSPALERQIQFLNMFPADDYVFFSDSGPHRFRLYGSPFILRMVFRPHLPNRDGHRR
;
A
#
# COMPACT_ATOMS: atom_id res chain seq x y z
N MET A 1 22.91 2.45 -15.77
CA MET A 1 23.03 3.68 -14.95
C MET A 1 23.04 4.95 -15.80
N ARG A 2 24.04 5.22 -16.67
CA ARG A 2 24.04 6.44 -17.52
C ARG A 2 22.77 6.65 -18.35
N GLN A 3 22.29 5.60 -19.03
CA GLN A 3 21.03 5.67 -19.79
C GLN A 3 19.84 5.96 -18.88
N SER A 4 19.75 5.29 -17.74
CA SER A 4 18.70 5.51 -16.73
C SER A 4 18.70 6.93 -16.17
N LEU A 5 19.87 7.52 -15.91
CA LEU A 5 20.01 8.91 -15.48
C LEU A 5 19.53 9.88 -16.57
N ARG A 6 19.87 9.63 -17.85
CA ARG A 6 19.34 10.43 -18.95
C ARG A 6 17.82 10.32 -19.06
N SER A 7 17.26 9.11 -18.97
CA SER A 7 15.81 8.91 -18.96
C SER A 7 15.13 9.63 -17.79
N LEU A 8 15.75 9.62 -16.60
CA LEU A 8 15.23 10.35 -15.44
C LEU A 8 15.26 11.86 -15.66
N ALA A 9 16.37 12.40 -16.18
CA ALA A 9 16.48 13.83 -16.51
C ALA A 9 15.40 14.25 -17.51
N THR A 10 15.20 13.46 -18.58
CA THR A 10 14.14 13.71 -19.57
C THR A 10 12.76 13.70 -18.92
N LEU A 11 12.46 12.72 -18.07
CA LEU A 11 11.17 12.65 -17.39
C LEU A 11 10.94 13.85 -16.43
N GLN A 12 11.98 14.29 -15.71
CA GLN A 12 11.90 15.47 -14.85
C GLN A 12 11.70 16.75 -15.67
N ASP A 13 12.32 16.84 -16.84
CA ASP A 13 12.11 17.95 -17.76
C ASP A 13 10.68 17.96 -18.31
N GLU A 14 10.14 16.81 -18.68
CA GLU A 14 8.74 16.65 -19.10
C GLU A 14 7.76 17.06 -17.99
N LEU A 15 8.01 16.63 -16.74
CA LEU A 15 7.23 17.04 -15.56
C LEU A 15 7.29 18.56 -15.37
N ARG A 16 8.48 19.15 -15.46
CA ARG A 16 8.70 20.60 -15.34
C ARG A 16 7.94 21.37 -16.41
N VAL A 17 8.12 21.02 -17.68
CA VAL A 17 7.42 21.66 -18.80
C VAL A 17 5.91 21.54 -18.61
N MET A 18 5.41 20.34 -18.30
CA MET A 18 3.99 20.11 -18.07
C MET A 18 3.45 20.95 -16.92
N ALA A 19 4.13 20.96 -15.78
CA ALA A 19 3.70 21.71 -14.62
C ALA A 19 3.71 23.21 -14.89
N VAL A 20 4.78 23.77 -15.46
CA VAL A 20 4.86 25.22 -15.75
C VAL A 20 3.83 25.64 -16.81
N THR A 21 3.63 24.84 -17.86
CA THR A 21 2.73 25.20 -18.98
C THR A 21 1.26 24.96 -18.66
N SER A 22 0.94 23.84 -18.01
CA SER A 22 -0.44 23.47 -17.71
C SER A 22 -0.94 24.17 -16.45
N PHE A 23 -0.04 24.52 -15.54
CA PHE A 23 -0.36 25.34 -14.39
C PHE A 23 0.30 26.71 -14.49
N LEU A 24 -0.42 27.68 -15.05
CA LEU A 24 -0.01 29.09 -14.98
C LEU A 24 0.07 29.63 -13.52
N GLN A 25 -0.58 28.94 -12.56
CA GLN A 25 -0.45 29.11 -11.11
C GLN A 25 -0.74 27.76 -10.39
N PRO A 26 0.24 26.85 -10.29
CA PRO A 26 0.02 25.46 -9.85
C PRO A 26 -0.57 25.35 -8.47
N GLU A 27 -0.05 26.21 -7.62
CA GLU A 27 -0.42 26.28 -6.23
C GLU A 27 -1.86 26.71 -6.06
N PHE A 28 -2.34 27.62 -6.92
CA PHE A 28 -3.68 28.19 -6.79
C PHE A 28 -4.76 27.19 -7.17
N CYS A 29 -4.61 26.49 -8.30
CA CYS A 29 -5.57 25.47 -8.70
C CYS A 29 -5.56 24.28 -7.74
N TRP A 30 -4.38 23.83 -7.32
CA TRP A 30 -4.25 22.70 -6.39
C TRP A 30 -4.86 23.00 -5.01
N LYS A 31 -4.57 24.17 -4.44
CA LYS A 31 -5.10 24.58 -3.12
C LYS A 31 -6.61 24.82 -3.12
N LYS A 32 -7.20 25.13 -4.28
CA LYS A 32 -8.65 25.28 -4.46
C LYS A 32 -9.41 23.95 -4.50
N LEU A 33 -8.73 22.85 -4.83
CA LEU A 33 -9.36 21.53 -4.81
C LEU A 33 -9.81 21.19 -3.38
N SER A 34 -10.88 20.39 -3.24
CA SER A 34 -11.23 19.83 -1.95
C SER A 34 -10.20 18.77 -1.54
N HIS A 35 -10.14 18.45 -0.25
CA HIS A 35 -9.30 17.36 0.26
C HIS A 35 -9.54 16.05 -0.53
N SER A 36 -10.81 15.66 -0.70
CA SER A 36 -11.21 14.45 -1.42
C SER A 36 -10.80 14.49 -2.91
N ALA A 37 -10.91 15.65 -3.56
CA ALA A 37 -10.48 15.79 -4.95
C ALA A 37 -8.96 15.61 -5.09
N ARG A 38 -8.16 16.26 -4.24
CA ARG A 38 -6.70 16.06 -4.21
C ARG A 38 -6.34 14.60 -3.96
N GLU A 39 -7.00 13.95 -3.00
CA GLU A 39 -6.77 12.55 -2.67
C GLU A 39 -7.03 11.64 -3.87
N THR A 40 -8.13 11.87 -4.58
CA THR A 40 -8.49 11.14 -5.80
C THR A 40 -7.39 11.28 -6.86
N TYR A 41 -6.88 12.48 -7.11
CA TYR A 41 -5.81 12.70 -8.09
C TYR A 41 -4.47 12.08 -7.65
N MET A 42 -4.12 12.14 -6.36
CA MET A 42 -2.91 11.49 -5.86
C MET A 42 -2.99 9.97 -5.94
N LEU A 43 -4.15 9.39 -5.63
CA LEU A 43 -4.38 7.95 -5.80
C LEU A 43 -4.31 7.54 -7.27
N GLU A 44 -4.84 8.36 -8.17
CA GLU A 44 -4.74 8.14 -9.61
C GLU A 44 -3.29 8.21 -10.11
N GLY A 45 -2.51 9.20 -9.63
CA GLY A 45 -1.08 9.30 -9.92
C GLY A 45 -0.31 8.07 -9.44
N LEU A 46 -0.53 7.65 -8.20
CA LEU A 46 0.07 6.44 -7.63
C LEU A 46 -0.31 5.19 -8.43
N TYR A 47 -1.58 5.06 -8.81
CA TYR A 47 -2.05 3.98 -9.66
C TYR A 47 -1.26 3.95 -10.96
N ARG A 48 -1.27 5.04 -11.73
CA ARG A 48 -0.58 5.09 -13.03
C ARG A 48 0.89 4.75 -12.89
N THR A 49 1.63 5.35 -11.95
CA THR A 49 3.05 5.03 -11.71
C THR A 49 3.30 3.55 -11.46
N CYS A 50 2.41 2.87 -10.74
CA CYS A 50 2.56 1.44 -10.47
C CYS A 50 2.32 0.56 -11.71
N PHE A 51 1.61 1.06 -12.74
CA PHE A 51 1.09 0.26 -13.86
C PHE A 51 1.59 0.67 -15.26
N THR A 52 2.14 1.87 -15.47
CA THR A 52 2.55 2.37 -16.80
C THR A 52 4.02 2.14 -17.16
N GLY A 53 4.83 1.57 -16.26
CA GLY A 53 6.25 1.30 -16.50
C GLY A 53 6.52 0.03 -17.34
N PRO A 54 7.53 0.02 -18.24
CA PRO A 54 7.86 -1.10 -19.14
C PRO A 54 8.31 -2.40 -18.44
N THR A 55 8.43 -2.36 -17.12
CA THR A 55 8.55 -3.52 -16.24
C THR A 55 7.68 -3.19 -15.05
N THR A 56 6.73 -4.02 -14.67
CA THR A 56 5.98 -3.88 -13.42
C THR A 56 6.97 -3.65 -12.27
N ARG A 57 7.04 -2.42 -11.75
CA ARG A 57 8.01 -1.95 -10.73
C ARG A 57 7.40 -1.81 -9.31
N PRO A 58 6.71 -2.84 -8.74
CA PRO A 58 6.42 -2.85 -7.32
C PRO A 58 7.61 -2.53 -6.40
N PRO A 59 8.88 -2.93 -6.69
CA PRO A 59 9.96 -2.63 -5.76
C PRO A 59 10.30 -1.14 -5.66
N HIS A 60 9.89 -0.26 -6.57
CA HIS A 60 10.33 1.15 -6.46
C HIS A 60 9.58 1.92 -5.38
N ARG A 61 8.27 1.64 -5.22
CA ARG A 61 7.43 2.24 -4.17
C ARG A 61 7.95 1.95 -2.76
N MET A 62 8.68 0.85 -2.58
CA MET A 62 9.24 0.51 -1.27
C MET A 62 10.29 1.54 -0.80
N PHE A 63 10.90 2.28 -1.72
CA PHE A 63 11.86 3.35 -1.43
C PHE A 63 11.17 4.72 -1.27
N THR A 64 9.84 4.77 -1.24
CA THR A 64 9.04 6.00 -1.12
C THR A 64 8.04 5.93 0.04
N CYS A 65 8.45 5.32 1.16
CA CYS A 65 7.62 5.19 2.37
C CYS A 65 7.24 6.53 3.01
N ASP A 66 7.98 7.60 2.69
CA ASP A 66 7.77 8.98 3.13
C ASP A 66 6.63 9.69 2.39
N VAL A 67 6.24 9.16 1.23
CA VAL A 67 5.18 9.73 0.39
C VAL A 67 3.86 9.02 0.72
N THR A 68 3.23 9.52 1.79
CA THR A 68 1.92 9.05 2.27
C THR A 68 0.84 10.06 1.88
N LEU A 69 -0.42 9.63 1.77
CA LEU A 69 -1.52 10.57 1.53
C LEU A 69 -1.61 11.63 2.62
N SER A 70 -1.37 11.25 3.89
CA SER A 70 -1.38 12.19 5.02
C SER A 70 -0.28 13.25 4.87
N SER A 71 0.96 12.84 4.57
CA SER A 71 2.06 13.80 4.38
C SER A 71 1.87 14.70 3.16
N LEU A 72 1.25 14.18 2.09
CA LEU A 72 0.97 14.97 0.89
C LEU A 72 -0.21 15.94 1.05
N GLN A 73 -1.20 15.59 1.87
CA GLN A 73 -2.35 16.45 2.18
C GLN A 73 -2.04 17.50 3.26
N ASP A 74 -0.91 17.38 3.94
CA ASP A 74 -0.52 18.29 5.01
C ASP A 74 -0.52 19.75 4.53
N GLY A 75 -0.93 20.66 5.43
CA GLY A 75 -1.07 22.08 5.12
C GLY A 75 -2.06 22.38 3.97
N ASN A 76 -3.16 21.63 3.86
CA ASN A 76 -4.14 21.76 2.77
C ASN A 76 -3.54 21.45 1.38
N GLY A 77 -2.76 20.38 1.30
CA GLY A 77 -2.09 19.92 0.07
C GLY A 77 -0.73 20.56 -0.18
N GLU A 78 -0.17 21.28 0.79
CA GLU A 78 1.16 21.90 0.71
C GLU A 78 2.27 20.85 0.67
N GLY A 79 2.07 19.69 1.30
CA GLY A 79 3.02 18.57 1.23
C GLY A 79 3.28 18.12 -0.21
N PHE A 80 2.22 17.99 -1.03
CA PHE A 80 2.34 17.70 -2.45
C PHE A 80 3.09 18.80 -3.21
N LEU A 81 2.76 20.08 -2.98
CA LEU A 81 3.42 21.20 -3.64
C LEU A 81 4.90 21.31 -3.27
N THR A 82 5.24 21.07 -2.01
CA THR A 82 6.61 21.03 -1.52
C THR A 82 7.42 19.97 -2.25
N LEU A 83 6.86 18.77 -2.40
CA LEU A 83 7.49 17.70 -3.17
C LEU A 83 7.62 18.08 -4.66
N LEU A 84 6.58 18.65 -5.26
CA LEU A 84 6.56 19.06 -6.66
C LEU A 84 7.61 20.13 -6.97
N ARG A 85 7.70 21.20 -6.16
CA ARG A 85 8.69 22.27 -6.28
C ARG A 85 10.13 21.75 -6.19
N ARG A 86 10.35 20.65 -5.46
CA ARG A 86 11.69 20.05 -5.38
C ARG A 86 12.18 19.51 -6.73
N TYR A 87 11.27 19.03 -7.57
CA TYR A 87 11.56 18.55 -8.92
C TYR A 87 11.34 19.63 -9.99
N ILE A 88 10.93 20.84 -9.60
CA ILE A 88 10.67 21.98 -10.47
C ILE A 88 11.27 23.23 -9.79
N PRO A 89 12.61 23.37 -9.78
CA PRO A 89 13.28 24.41 -9.02
C PRO A 89 13.17 25.80 -9.66
N THR A 90 12.74 25.87 -10.92
CA THR A 90 12.70 27.10 -11.70
C THR A 90 11.36 27.23 -12.42
N ASP A 91 10.77 28.41 -12.38
CA ASP A 91 9.55 28.73 -13.13
C ASP A 91 9.80 28.90 -14.64
N ASP A 92 11.06 28.91 -15.05
CA ASP A 92 11.44 29.06 -16.45
C ASP A 92 11.39 27.73 -17.20
N ALA A 93 10.35 27.56 -18.04
CA ALA A 93 10.17 26.41 -18.94
C ALA A 93 11.32 26.23 -19.95
N SER A 94 12.10 27.27 -20.25
CA SER A 94 13.21 27.19 -21.21
C SER A 94 14.51 26.59 -20.65
N SER A 95 14.66 26.56 -19.32
CA SER A 95 15.86 26.03 -18.67
C SER A 95 15.88 24.49 -18.64
N THR A 96 16.83 23.84 -19.31
CA THR A 96 16.96 22.37 -19.24
C THR A 96 17.97 21.98 -18.17
N ASN A 97 17.54 21.19 -17.19
CA ASN A 97 18.45 20.56 -16.24
C ASN A 97 18.95 19.24 -16.82
N GLY A 98 20.13 19.25 -17.43
CA GLY A 98 20.77 18.03 -17.95
C GLY A 98 21.15 17.01 -16.87
N VAL A 99 21.00 17.36 -15.59
CA VAL A 99 21.32 16.52 -14.43
C VAL A 99 20.03 16.22 -13.65
N PRO A 100 19.71 14.93 -13.40
CA PRO A 100 18.58 14.57 -12.56
C PRO A 100 18.69 15.16 -11.16
N MET A 101 17.55 15.63 -10.65
CA MET A 101 17.40 16.06 -9.27
C MET A 101 17.01 14.87 -8.39
N SER A 102 17.53 14.90 -7.15
CA SER A 102 17.21 13.90 -6.13
C SER A 102 16.48 14.51 -4.94
N TYR A 103 15.49 13.78 -4.44
CA TYR A 103 14.78 14.15 -3.21
C TYR A 103 15.29 13.36 -2.00
N LEU A 104 16.08 14.05 -1.18
CA LEU A 104 16.57 13.55 0.10
C LEU A 104 15.52 13.79 1.18
N HIS A 105 14.80 12.73 1.55
CA HIS A 105 13.91 12.76 2.71
C HIS A 105 14.72 12.45 3.99
N PRO A 106 14.35 12.95 5.19
CA PRO A 106 15.03 12.59 6.45
C PRO A 106 15.11 11.08 6.74
N GLN A 107 14.14 10.30 6.26
CA GLN A 107 14.20 8.83 6.35
C GLN A 107 15.12 8.20 5.28
N TRP A 108 15.41 8.94 4.21
CA TRP A 108 16.42 8.63 3.19
C TRP A 108 17.69 9.47 3.42
N THR A 109 18.17 9.46 4.66
CA THR A 109 19.30 10.28 5.12
C THR A 109 20.64 9.74 4.63
N ALA A 110 21.65 10.62 4.73
CA ALA A 110 23.05 10.23 4.67
C ALA A 110 23.38 9.05 5.62
N ALA A 111 22.74 8.97 6.80
CA ALA A 111 22.90 7.85 7.72
C ALA A 111 22.36 6.52 7.15
N LYS A 112 21.17 6.53 6.51
CA LYS A 112 20.63 5.33 5.85
C LYS A 112 21.44 4.92 4.63
N ILE A 113 21.91 5.91 3.87
CA ILE A 113 22.85 5.73 2.76
C ILE A 113 24.16 5.13 3.28
N GLN A 114 24.65 5.61 4.42
CA GLN A 114 25.89 5.12 5.05
C GLN A 114 25.73 3.69 5.56
N GLU A 115 24.62 3.36 6.22
CA GLU A 115 24.31 1.98 6.64
C GLU A 115 24.34 1.00 5.46
N LEU A 116 23.73 1.38 4.33
CA LEU A 116 23.76 0.59 3.11
C LEU A 116 25.18 0.50 2.52
N ASN A 117 25.94 1.60 2.56
CA ASN A 117 27.34 1.61 2.11
C ASN A 117 28.21 0.68 2.97
N ASP A 118 28.07 0.73 4.29
CA ASP A 118 28.82 -0.07 5.27
C ASP A 118 28.46 -1.56 5.15
N GLY A 119 27.22 -1.87 4.74
CA GLY A 119 26.78 -3.22 4.37
C GLY A 119 27.32 -3.72 3.02
N GLY A 120 28.15 -2.96 2.32
CA GLY A 120 28.71 -3.35 1.01
C GLY A 120 27.83 -3.02 -0.20
N TYR A 121 26.73 -2.29 -0.02
CA TYR A 121 25.74 -1.99 -1.07
C TYR A 121 25.97 -0.63 -1.75
N LYS A 122 27.19 -0.07 -1.72
CA LYS A 122 27.46 1.29 -2.22
C LYS A 122 27.02 1.54 -3.67
N LYS A 123 27.17 0.54 -4.54
CA LYS A 123 26.70 0.62 -5.93
C LYS A 123 25.17 0.53 -6.05
N ASP A 124 24.52 -0.14 -5.12
CA ASP A 124 23.07 -0.31 -5.09
C ASP A 124 22.38 0.91 -4.51
N VAL A 125 23.00 1.66 -3.58
CA VAL A 125 22.43 2.91 -3.05
C VAL A 125 22.15 3.92 -4.16
N GLN A 126 23.10 4.12 -5.08
CA GLN A 126 22.87 4.99 -6.23
C GLN A 126 21.72 4.49 -7.11
N GLY A 127 21.61 3.17 -7.28
CA GLY A 127 20.49 2.53 -7.96
C GLY A 127 19.16 2.79 -7.26
N PHE A 128 19.10 2.63 -5.94
CA PHE A 128 17.90 2.85 -5.13
C PHE A 128 17.46 4.31 -5.12
N THR A 129 18.39 5.25 -4.95
CA THR A 129 18.10 6.68 -5.05
C THR A 129 17.55 7.03 -6.43
N MET A 130 18.16 6.52 -7.50
CA MET A 130 17.68 6.72 -8.86
C MET A 130 16.28 6.12 -9.08
N TRP A 131 16.02 4.91 -8.59
CA TRP A 131 14.70 4.27 -8.70
C TRP A 131 13.62 5.00 -7.89
N ARG A 132 13.99 5.50 -6.72
CA ARG A 132 13.17 6.35 -5.88
C ARG A 132 12.81 7.64 -6.63
N ASP A 133 13.80 8.39 -7.10
CA ASP A 133 13.58 9.66 -7.79
C ASP A 133 12.75 9.46 -9.06
N GLN A 134 12.99 8.35 -9.79
CA GLN A 134 12.16 7.97 -10.92
C GLN A 134 10.71 7.73 -10.52
N PHE A 135 10.45 6.94 -9.49
CA PHE A 135 9.08 6.69 -9.02
C PHE A 135 8.38 7.99 -8.60
N LEU A 136 9.07 8.85 -7.86
CA LEU A 136 8.51 10.12 -7.41
C LEU A 136 8.19 11.05 -8.58
N THR A 137 9.09 11.13 -9.56
CA THR A 137 8.87 11.94 -10.76
C THR A 137 7.67 11.43 -11.56
N GLU A 138 7.57 10.11 -11.78
CA GLU A 138 6.42 9.48 -12.45
C GLU A 138 5.12 9.73 -11.67
N PHE A 139 5.13 9.59 -10.34
CA PHE A 139 3.99 9.89 -9.47
C PHE A 139 3.50 11.32 -9.60
N LEU A 140 4.41 12.30 -9.52
CA LEU A 140 4.07 13.71 -9.69
C LEU A 140 3.50 13.96 -11.08
N TYR A 141 4.17 13.45 -12.11
CA TYR A 141 3.76 13.59 -13.51
C TYR A 141 2.35 13.06 -13.76
N PHE A 142 2.05 11.85 -13.30
CA PHE A 142 0.73 11.26 -13.49
C PHE A 142 -0.35 11.91 -12.61
N THR A 143 0.01 12.41 -11.43
CA THR A 143 -0.92 13.20 -10.61
C THR A 143 -1.31 14.48 -11.34
N VAL A 144 -0.33 15.22 -11.88
CA VAL A 144 -0.55 16.44 -12.67
C VAL A 144 -1.43 16.13 -13.89
N LEU A 145 -1.09 15.11 -14.67
CA LEU A 145 -1.90 14.67 -15.81
C LEU A 145 -3.36 14.37 -15.42
N SER A 146 -3.57 13.73 -14.27
CA SER A 146 -4.91 13.39 -13.82
C SER A 146 -5.74 14.63 -13.46
N VAL A 147 -5.13 15.67 -12.90
CA VAL A 147 -5.79 16.96 -12.61
C VAL A 147 -6.31 17.61 -13.89
N PHE A 148 -5.59 17.46 -15.00
CA PHE A 148 -6.00 17.96 -16.33
C PHE A 148 -6.91 17.01 -17.10
N GLY A 149 -7.40 15.94 -16.47
CA GLY A 149 -8.31 15.00 -17.10
C GLY A 149 -7.67 14.16 -18.21
N ALA A 150 -6.34 14.06 -18.25
CA ALA A 150 -5.67 13.23 -19.23
C ALA A 150 -6.08 11.76 -19.03
N PRO A 151 -6.53 11.07 -20.10
CA PRO A 151 -7.01 9.71 -19.98
C PRO A 151 -5.89 8.78 -19.51
N ARG A 152 -6.27 7.67 -18.87
CA ARG A 152 -5.31 6.60 -18.60
C ARG A 152 -4.77 6.09 -19.93
N ALA A 153 -3.46 5.78 -19.97
CA ALA A 153 -2.95 4.95 -21.05
C ALA A 153 -3.80 3.65 -21.08
N PRO A 154 -4.19 3.17 -22.27
CA PRO A 154 -4.94 1.93 -22.38
C PRO A 154 -4.20 0.85 -21.58
N GLU A 155 -4.91 0.17 -20.67
CA GLU A 155 -4.30 -0.94 -19.96
C GLU A 155 -3.82 -1.93 -21.01
N MET A 156 -2.50 -2.09 -21.09
CA MET A 156 -1.93 -3.12 -21.91
C MET A 156 -2.31 -4.44 -21.27
N LEU A 157 -3.43 -5.00 -21.72
CA LEU A 157 -3.79 -6.38 -21.46
C LEU A 157 -2.67 -7.20 -22.05
N VAL A 158 -1.72 -7.59 -21.20
CA VAL A 158 -0.67 -8.53 -21.55
C VAL A 158 -1.42 -9.82 -21.84
N LYS A 159 -1.75 -10.04 -23.12
CA LYS A 159 -2.29 -11.31 -23.59
C LYS A 159 -1.33 -12.35 -23.06
N LYS A 160 -1.83 -13.24 -22.19
CA LYS A 160 -1.07 -14.42 -21.77
C LYS A 160 -0.54 -15.06 -23.04
N ARG A 161 0.78 -15.00 -23.22
CA ARG A 161 1.42 -15.54 -24.41
C ARG A 161 1.23 -17.05 -24.30
N ASN A 162 0.24 -17.60 -25.01
CA ASN A 162 -0.01 -19.04 -25.08
C ASN A 162 1.05 -19.77 -25.94
N GLY A 163 2.27 -19.24 -26.01
CA GLY A 163 3.35 -19.81 -26.80
C GLY A 163 4.11 -20.90 -26.04
N PRO A 164 4.68 -21.90 -26.75
CA PRO A 164 5.56 -22.89 -26.15
C PRO A 164 6.78 -22.16 -25.54
N THR A 165 7.17 -22.62 -24.36
CA THR A 165 8.27 -22.06 -23.56
C THR A 165 9.57 -22.14 -24.36
N SER A 166 9.98 -21.03 -25.00
CA SER A 166 11.29 -20.98 -25.62
C SER A 166 12.35 -20.95 -24.53
N THR A 167 13.16 -21.99 -24.50
CA THR A 167 14.39 -22.10 -23.72
C THR A 167 15.38 -21.03 -24.18
N VAL A 168 15.29 -19.83 -23.63
CA VAL A 168 16.41 -18.88 -23.61
C VAL A 168 17.07 -19.06 -22.25
N ALA A 169 18.08 -19.91 -22.24
CA ALA A 169 19.04 -20.02 -21.17
C ALA A 169 19.92 -18.77 -21.20
N ASP A 170 19.54 -17.74 -20.44
CA ASP A 170 20.49 -16.93 -19.68
C ASP A 170 19.73 -15.89 -18.85
N GLY A 171 19.95 -15.94 -17.52
CA GLY A 171 19.38 -14.99 -16.57
C GLY A 171 18.57 -15.66 -15.46
N ARG A 172 19.22 -15.84 -14.31
CA ARG A 172 18.70 -16.39 -13.04
C ARG A 172 17.27 -15.96 -12.74
N ALA A 173 16.31 -16.83 -13.02
CA ALA A 173 14.90 -16.68 -12.65
C ALA A 173 14.57 -17.65 -11.51
N PHE A 174 13.92 -17.12 -10.47
CA PHE A 174 13.34 -17.87 -9.36
C PHE A 174 12.38 -18.94 -9.89
N ASP A 175 12.64 -20.21 -9.53
CA ASP A 175 11.92 -21.36 -10.05
C ASP A 175 10.52 -21.50 -9.42
N LEU A 176 9.52 -20.96 -10.13
CA LEU A 176 8.09 -21.04 -9.80
C LEU A 176 7.39 -22.30 -10.38
N LYS A 177 8.14 -23.27 -10.95
CA LYS A 177 7.54 -24.44 -11.64
C LYS A 177 6.83 -25.46 -10.75
N LYS A 178 6.90 -25.37 -9.43
CA LYS A 178 6.20 -26.33 -8.54
C LYS A 178 4.70 -26.06 -8.31
N LEU A 179 4.12 -24.99 -8.87
CA LEU A 179 2.71 -24.64 -8.68
C LEU A 179 1.76 -25.06 -9.83
N SER A 180 2.26 -25.65 -10.93
CA SER A 180 1.43 -25.86 -12.14
C SER A 180 0.55 -27.12 -12.13
N ASN A 181 0.67 -28.02 -11.16
CA ASN A 181 -0.13 -29.26 -11.15
C ASN A 181 -1.52 -29.10 -10.50
N ALA A 182 -1.87 -27.93 -9.97
CA ALA A 182 -3.13 -27.69 -9.25
C ALA A 182 -4.27 -27.09 -10.10
N LYS A 183 -4.11 -26.88 -11.41
CA LYS A 183 -5.02 -26.06 -12.25
C LYS A 183 -5.98 -26.82 -13.18
N LYS A 184 -6.35 -28.06 -12.87
CA LYS A 184 -7.39 -28.78 -13.64
C LYS A 184 -8.81 -28.67 -13.07
N VAL A 185 -9.07 -27.83 -12.08
CA VAL A 185 -10.43 -27.63 -11.54
C VAL A 185 -10.78 -26.14 -11.57
N GLN A 186 -11.99 -25.85 -12.06
CA GLN A 186 -12.71 -24.57 -12.15
C GLN A 186 -12.43 -23.65 -13.36
N ARG A 187 -13.15 -23.96 -14.45
CA ARG A 187 -13.82 -22.94 -15.27
C ARG A 187 -15.01 -22.41 -14.45
N GLY A 188 -14.82 -21.26 -13.82
CA GLY A 188 -15.86 -20.41 -13.26
C GLY A 188 -15.28 -19.02 -13.24
N GLU A 189 -15.98 -18.04 -13.79
CA GLU A 189 -15.58 -16.63 -13.75
C GLU A 189 -15.23 -16.26 -12.31
N ALA A 190 -13.97 -15.88 -12.06
CA ALA A 190 -13.56 -15.49 -10.73
C ALA A 190 -14.32 -14.20 -10.37
N PRO A 191 -15.14 -14.20 -9.30
CA PRO A 191 -15.84 -13.01 -8.87
C PRO A 191 -14.80 -11.95 -8.51
N VAL A 192 -14.91 -10.78 -9.12
CA VAL A 192 -14.20 -9.59 -8.66
C VAL A 192 -14.66 -9.36 -7.22
N TYR A 193 -13.80 -9.68 -6.25
CA TYR A 193 -14.03 -9.36 -4.85
C TYR A 193 -14.05 -7.83 -4.70
N ARG A 194 -15.22 -7.21 -4.86
CA ARG A 194 -15.45 -5.91 -4.25
C ARG A 194 -15.29 -6.15 -2.75
N LEU A 195 -14.43 -5.35 -2.10
CA LEU A 195 -14.48 -5.23 -0.64
C LEU A 195 -15.91 -4.79 -0.32
N GLY A 196 -16.75 -5.76 0.07
CA GLY A 196 -18.16 -5.54 0.33
C GLY A 196 -18.35 -4.50 1.43
N ASN A 197 -19.50 -3.85 1.46
CA ASN A 197 -19.81 -2.93 2.54
C ASN A 197 -19.74 -3.70 3.88
N MET A 198 -19.17 -3.07 4.91
CA MET A 198 -19.05 -3.66 6.24
C MET A 198 -20.03 -3.01 7.20
N CYS A 199 -20.66 -3.81 8.06
CA CYS A 199 -21.55 -3.31 9.08
C CYS A 199 -20.75 -2.66 10.20
N GLU A 200 -21.07 -1.43 10.60
CA GLU A 200 -20.33 -0.79 11.71
C GLU A 200 -20.63 -1.41 13.08
N GLY A 201 -21.83 -1.96 13.29
CA GLY A 201 -22.19 -2.60 14.56
C GLY A 201 -21.47 -3.93 14.79
N CYS A 202 -21.57 -4.88 13.85
CA CYS A 202 -21.03 -6.24 14.04
C CYS A 202 -19.78 -6.56 13.21
N LYS A 203 -19.32 -5.64 12.36
CA LYS A 203 -18.18 -5.80 11.43
C LYS A 203 -18.32 -6.92 10.40
N ALA A 204 -19.50 -7.50 10.24
CA ALA A 204 -19.78 -8.45 9.17
C ALA A 204 -19.77 -7.75 7.81
N GLY A 205 -19.17 -8.38 6.80
CA GLY A 205 -19.28 -7.95 5.41
C GLY A 205 -20.58 -8.43 4.77
N GLU A 206 -21.03 -7.71 3.74
CA GLU A 206 -22.21 -8.03 2.93
C GLU A 206 -22.12 -9.45 2.33
N ARG A 207 -23.13 -10.31 2.57
CA ARG A 207 -23.20 -11.67 2.03
C ARG A 207 -24.44 -11.81 1.14
N GLY A 208 -24.29 -12.53 0.02
CA GLY A 208 -25.45 -13.07 -0.71
C GLY A 208 -26.45 -12.06 -1.29
N GLY A 209 -26.01 -10.86 -1.70
CA GLY A 209 -26.89 -9.87 -2.35
C GLY A 209 -27.81 -9.10 -1.40
N GLU A 210 -27.74 -9.35 -0.10
CA GLU A 210 -28.44 -8.56 0.91
C GLU A 210 -27.81 -7.17 1.04
N ARG A 211 -28.57 -6.11 0.78
CA ARG A 211 -28.05 -4.73 0.88
C ARG A 211 -28.06 -4.25 2.33
N PHE A 212 -26.90 -3.81 2.82
CA PHE A 212 -26.82 -3.15 4.12
C PHE A 212 -27.58 -1.82 4.10
N SER A 213 -28.32 -1.56 5.17
CA SER A 213 -28.98 -0.28 5.41
C SER A 213 -27.93 0.83 5.62
N ILE A 214 -28.23 2.06 5.20
CA ILE A 214 -27.34 3.21 5.34
C ILE A 214 -27.96 4.19 6.33
N CYS A 215 -27.16 4.72 7.27
CA CYS A 215 -27.59 5.80 8.14
C CYS A 215 -27.99 7.05 7.33
N GLN A 216 -29.29 7.33 7.26
CA GLN A 216 -29.84 8.43 6.45
C GLN A 216 -29.33 9.81 6.89
N ALA A 217 -29.09 10.02 8.19
CA ALA A 217 -28.57 11.29 8.69
C ALA A 217 -27.14 11.54 8.21
N CYS A 218 -26.27 10.53 8.25
CA CYS A 218 -24.91 10.63 7.72
C CYS A 218 -24.90 10.79 6.20
N ASN A 219 -25.72 10.02 5.48
CA ASN A 219 -25.78 10.09 4.03
C ASN A 219 -26.27 11.45 3.55
N ARG A 220 -27.37 11.97 4.12
CA ARG A 220 -27.98 13.23 3.68
C ARG A 220 -27.20 14.48 4.10
N LYS A 221 -26.67 14.51 5.32
CA LYS A 221 -25.99 15.71 5.85
C LYS A 221 -24.52 15.80 5.46
N MET A 222 -23.87 14.65 5.26
CA MET A 222 -22.41 14.55 5.19
C MET A 222 -21.90 13.75 4.00
N ASP A 223 -22.78 13.20 3.16
CA ASP A 223 -22.45 12.25 2.08
C ASP A 223 -21.59 11.06 2.57
N ARG A 224 -21.74 10.71 3.86
CA ARG A 224 -21.00 9.61 4.49
C ARG A 224 -21.88 8.37 4.57
N LYS A 225 -21.47 7.30 3.90
CA LYS A 225 -22.17 6.01 3.89
C LYS A 225 -21.72 5.15 5.06
N VAL A 226 -22.55 5.10 6.10
CA VAL A 226 -22.34 4.22 7.25
C VAL A 226 -23.33 3.07 7.17
N HIS A 227 -22.81 1.86 7.02
CA HIS A 227 -23.60 0.67 6.71
C HIS A 227 -23.92 -0.16 7.94
N TYR A 228 -25.14 -0.69 8.00
CA TYR A 228 -25.58 -1.64 9.03
C TYR A 228 -26.34 -2.80 8.40
N CYS A 229 -26.01 -4.03 8.79
CA CYS A 229 -26.72 -5.21 8.28
C CYS A 229 -28.15 -5.29 8.82
N SER A 230 -28.43 -4.69 9.98
CA SER A 230 -29.75 -4.70 10.60
C SER A 230 -29.98 -3.46 11.48
N ARG A 231 -31.23 -3.19 11.83
CA ARG A 231 -31.60 -2.09 12.73
C ARG A 231 -31.01 -2.30 14.13
N GLU A 232 -30.91 -3.55 14.58
CA GLU A 232 -30.33 -3.93 15.86
C GLU A 232 -28.85 -3.53 15.91
N CYS A 233 -28.09 -3.78 14.84
CA CYS A 233 -26.70 -3.33 14.75
C CYS A 233 -26.57 -1.80 14.76
N GLN A 234 -27.50 -1.09 14.12
CA GLN A 234 -27.53 0.38 14.16
C GLN A 234 -27.81 0.93 15.55
N VAL A 235 -28.78 0.34 16.27
CA VAL A 235 -29.11 0.75 17.65
C VAL A 235 -27.97 0.39 18.61
N SER A 236 -27.34 -0.77 18.44
CA SER A 236 -26.20 -1.20 19.25
C SER A 236 -24.99 -0.30 19.09
N ASP A 237 -24.72 0.20 17.87
CA ASP A 237 -23.61 1.14 17.62
C ASP A 237 -23.98 2.60 17.94
N TRP A 238 -25.26 2.90 18.20
CA TRP A 238 -25.74 4.27 18.44
C TRP A 238 -24.97 5.03 19.53
N PRO A 239 -24.56 4.44 20.67
CA PRO A 239 -23.76 5.14 21.68
C PRO A 239 -22.45 5.71 21.13
N ASN A 240 -21.81 5.00 20.19
CA ASN A 240 -20.58 5.45 19.51
C ASN A 240 -20.92 6.37 18.33
N HIS A 241 -21.89 5.96 17.52
CA HIS A 241 -22.26 6.63 16.29
C HIS A 241 -22.89 8.02 16.53
N LYS A 242 -23.64 8.22 17.61
CA LYS A 242 -24.31 9.50 17.92
C LYS A 242 -23.35 10.69 17.95
N ASN A 243 -22.09 10.45 18.36
CA ASN A 243 -21.09 11.49 18.46
C ASN A 243 -20.67 12.03 17.09
N ILE A 244 -20.71 11.17 16.06
CA ILE A 244 -20.33 11.51 14.68
C ILE A 244 -21.54 11.67 13.76
N CYS A 245 -22.73 11.20 14.13
CA CYS A 245 -23.90 11.10 13.26
C CYS A 245 -24.34 12.47 12.74
N GLY A 246 -24.30 12.64 11.42
CA GLY A 246 -24.71 13.89 10.77
C GLY A 246 -23.86 15.12 11.12
N LYS A 247 -22.68 14.93 11.71
CA LYS A 247 -21.71 16.00 12.01
C LYS A 247 -20.52 15.92 11.06
N LYS A 248 -19.92 17.08 10.76
CA LYS A 248 -18.62 17.17 10.08
C LYS A 248 -17.55 16.55 10.97
N LEU A 249 -16.75 15.63 10.44
CA LEU A 249 -15.52 15.19 11.11
C LEU A 249 -14.55 16.39 11.09
N THR A 250 -14.44 17.10 12.20
CA THR A 250 -13.35 18.07 12.42
C THR A 250 -12.14 17.35 13.02
N HIS A 251 -10.97 17.98 12.96
CA HIS A 251 -9.75 17.41 13.52
C HIS A 251 -9.88 17.18 15.04
N GLU A 252 -10.59 18.07 15.75
CA GLU A 252 -10.81 17.93 17.19
C GLU A 252 -11.58 16.64 17.56
N LEU A 253 -12.57 16.25 16.75
CA LEU A 253 -13.33 15.01 16.95
C LEU A 253 -12.50 13.74 16.72
N LEU A 254 -11.43 13.83 15.92
CA LEU A 254 -10.50 12.73 15.71
C LEU A 254 -9.51 12.61 16.88
N GLU A 255 -9.00 13.75 17.36
CA GLU A 255 -8.08 13.82 18.50
C GLU A 255 -8.72 13.30 19.79
N GLU A 256 -9.97 13.69 20.07
CA GLU A 256 -10.73 13.22 21.25
C GLU A 256 -10.94 11.69 21.24
N LYS A 257 -11.09 11.10 20.04
CA LYS A 257 -11.28 9.65 19.87
C LYS A 257 -9.98 8.86 20.04
N VAL A 258 -8.85 9.44 19.64
CA VAL A 258 -7.53 8.85 19.86
C VAL A 258 -7.13 8.96 21.33
N ALA A 259 -7.40 10.10 21.96
CA ALA A 259 -7.10 10.33 23.38
C ALA A 259 -7.89 9.43 24.34
N SER A 260 -9.09 9.00 23.96
CA SER A 260 -9.95 8.11 24.76
C SER A 260 -9.64 6.62 24.61
N THR A 261 -8.70 6.26 23.74
CA THR A 261 -8.22 4.88 23.61
C THR A 261 -6.93 4.73 24.44
N GLU A 262 -7.07 4.53 25.75
CA GLU A 262 -5.94 4.28 26.64
C GLU A 262 -5.17 3.03 26.19
N ILE A 263 -3.97 3.23 25.62
CA ILE A 263 -3.03 2.14 25.33
C ILE A 263 -2.22 1.92 26.61
N ALA A 264 -2.56 0.87 27.34
CA ALA A 264 -1.74 0.36 28.43
C ALA A 264 -0.38 -0.13 27.90
N ASP A 265 0.66 0.50 28.42
CA ASP A 265 2.03 0.03 28.66
C ASP A 265 2.71 -0.82 27.56
N ALA A 266 3.54 -0.17 26.73
CA ALA A 266 4.22 -0.75 25.58
C ALA A 266 5.39 -1.69 25.93
N ASP A 267 5.90 -1.65 27.16
CA ASP A 267 7.17 -2.33 27.49
C ASP A 267 7.01 -3.81 27.89
N ASN A 268 5.78 -4.31 28.03
CA ASN A 268 5.50 -5.72 28.39
C ASN A 268 5.09 -6.62 27.19
N VAL A 269 5.07 -6.07 25.97
CA VAL A 269 4.43 -6.68 24.78
C VAL A 269 5.25 -7.80 24.13
N LEU A 270 6.55 -7.92 24.45
CA LEU A 270 7.44 -8.87 23.77
C LEU A 270 7.49 -10.29 24.37
N MET A 271 7.02 -10.50 25.60
CA MET A 271 7.16 -11.81 26.29
C MET A 271 5.88 -12.65 26.40
N LEU A 272 4.70 -12.13 26.04
CA LEU A 272 3.42 -12.85 26.18
C LEU A 272 2.55 -12.73 24.92
N ARG A 273 3.04 -13.22 23.77
CA ARG A 273 2.20 -13.36 22.56
C ARG A 273 1.32 -14.62 22.60
N THR A 274 0.69 -14.91 23.73
CA THR A 274 -0.37 -15.93 23.75
C THR A 274 -1.62 -15.26 23.23
N ILE A 275 -2.11 -15.68 22.06
CA ILE A 275 -3.38 -15.18 21.56
C ILE A 275 -4.46 -15.70 22.50
N GLY A 276 -5.05 -14.79 23.29
CA GLY A 276 -6.01 -15.11 24.35
C GLY A 276 -7.30 -15.79 23.86
N PRO A 277 -8.26 -16.09 24.75
CA PRO A 277 -9.54 -16.66 24.37
C PRO A 277 -10.33 -15.74 23.43
N ALA A 278 -11.36 -16.28 22.77
CA ALA A 278 -12.27 -15.44 21.99
C ALA A 278 -13.01 -14.47 22.93
N LYS A 279 -13.19 -13.22 22.51
CA LYS A 279 -13.96 -12.24 23.27
C LYS A 279 -15.45 -12.62 23.21
N ASP A 280 -16.17 -12.42 24.31
CA ASP A 280 -17.53 -12.91 24.54
C ASP A 280 -18.45 -12.80 23.32
N GLY A 281 -19.03 -13.95 22.93
CA GLY A 281 -19.94 -14.07 21.80
C GLY A 281 -19.28 -14.24 20.42
N TYR A 282 -17.96 -14.02 20.29
CA TYR A 282 -17.27 -14.29 19.04
C TYR A 282 -16.87 -15.77 18.95
N GLN A 283 -17.50 -16.51 18.04
CA GLN A 283 -17.05 -17.84 17.69
C GLN A 283 -15.94 -17.76 16.63
N ARG A 284 -14.75 -18.23 16.97
CA ARG A 284 -13.64 -18.34 16.00
C ARG A 284 -13.98 -19.40 14.97
N SER A 285 -13.58 -19.19 13.72
CA SER A 285 -13.68 -20.24 12.72
C SER A 285 -12.67 -21.35 13.03
N PRO A 286 -12.93 -22.60 12.64
CA PRO A 286 -11.98 -23.69 12.82
C PRO A 286 -10.60 -23.39 12.20
N ALA A 287 -10.56 -22.65 11.09
CA ALA A 287 -9.32 -22.23 10.45
C ALA A 287 -8.52 -21.24 11.32
N LEU A 288 -9.20 -20.29 11.96
CA LEU A 288 -8.57 -19.32 12.85
C LEU A 288 -8.11 -19.98 14.16
N GLU A 289 -8.89 -20.88 14.73
CA GLU A 289 -8.48 -21.64 15.92
C GLU A 289 -7.22 -22.47 15.63
N ARG A 290 -7.17 -23.14 14.47
CA ARG A 290 -5.99 -23.88 14.03
C ARG A 290 -4.77 -22.99 13.83
N GLN A 291 -4.96 -21.78 13.28
CA GLN A 291 -3.89 -20.79 13.17
C GLN A 291 -3.35 -20.38 14.55
N ILE A 292 -4.25 -20.04 15.47
CA ILE A 292 -3.92 -19.61 16.82
C ILE A 292 -3.18 -20.71 17.59
N GLN A 293 -3.65 -21.96 17.47
CA GLN A 293 -2.98 -23.12 18.07
C GLN A 293 -1.52 -23.22 17.60
N PHE A 294 -1.28 -23.11 16.29
CA PHE A 294 0.07 -23.19 15.74
C PHE A 294 0.94 -22.00 16.14
N LEU A 295 0.41 -20.78 16.17
CA LEU A 295 1.15 -19.60 16.62
C LEU A 295 1.50 -19.67 18.11
N ASN A 296 0.60 -20.21 18.94
CA ASN A 296 0.88 -20.46 20.36
C ASN A 296 1.95 -21.57 20.55
N MET A 297 1.99 -22.59 19.69
CA MET A 297 3.05 -23.62 19.71
C MET A 297 4.40 -23.10 19.19
N PHE A 298 4.38 -22.12 18.29
CA PHE A 298 5.57 -21.54 17.64
C PHE A 298 5.55 -20.02 17.74
N PRO A 299 5.74 -19.44 18.93
CA PRO A 299 5.55 -18.00 19.19
C PRO A 299 6.50 -17.09 18.42
N ALA A 300 7.54 -17.64 17.81
CA ALA A 300 8.47 -16.91 16.96
C ALA A 300 8.01 -16.78 15.50
N ASP A 301 6.92 -17.44 15.10
CA ASP A 301 6.38 -17.34 13.75
C ASP A 301 5.18 -16.37 13.74
N ASP A 302 4.98 -15.66 12.63
CA ASP A 302 3.96 -14.61 12.51
C ASP A 302 2.70 -15.11 11.78
N TYR A 303 2.86 -16.15 10.96
CA TYR A 303 1.76 -16.74 10.21
C TYR A 303 2.03 -18.20 9.87
N VAL A 304 0.98 -19.01 9.76
CA VAL A 304 1.00 -20.37 9.24
C VAL A 304 0.02 -20.50 8.07
N PHE A 305 0.44 -21.17 7.00
CA PHE A 305 -0.41 -21.50 5.85
C PHE A 305 -0.63 -23.01 5.80
N PHE A 306 -1.87 -23.45 5.72
CA PHE A 306 -2.20 -24.87 5.65
C PHE A 306 -2.40 -25.29 4.18
N SER A 307 -1.72 -26.36 3.78
CA SER A 307 -1.85 -26.99 2.47
C SER A 307 -2.03 -28.50 2.62
N ASP A 308 -2.30 -29.21 1.52
CA ASP A 308 -2.36 -30.68 1.51
C ASP A 308 -1.06 -31.35 1.95
N SER A 309 0.07 -30.65 1.78
CA SER A 309 1.40 -31.10 2.23
C SER A 309 1.70 -30.81 3.71
N GLY A 310 0.77 -30.17 4.43
CA GLY A 310 0.93 -29.78 5.82
C GLY A 310 1.05 -28.26 6.06
N PRO A 311 1.35 -27.85 7.31
CA PRO A 311 1.50 -26.46 7.71
C PRO A 311 2.85 -25.87 7.29
N HIS A 312 2.82 -24.73 6.60
CA HIS A 312 3.98 -23.93 6.24
C HIS A 312 4.06 -22.74 7.18
N ARG A 313 5.17 -22.59 7.89
CA ARG A 313 5.35 -21.52 8.88
C ARG A 313 6.12 -20.36 8.27
N PHE A 314 5.68 -19.15 8.60
CA PHE A 314 6.22 -17.90 8.11
C PHE A 314 6.64 -17.04 9.27
N ARG A 315 7.85 -16.49 9.15
CA ARG A 315 8.28 -15.37 9.95
C ARG A 315 8.41 -14.16 9.04
N LEU A 316 7.76 -13.09 9.46
CA LEU A 316 7.91 -11.77 8.89
C LEU A 316 9.15 -11.18 9.55
N TYR A 317 10.29 -11.33 8.88
CA TYR A 317 11.50 -10.66 9.34
C TYR A 317 11.35 -9.17 9.05
N GLY A 318 11.10 -8.39 10.10
CA GLY A 318 11.13 -6.94 10.04
C GLY A 318 12.57 -6.46 9.86
N SER A 319 12.97 -6.23 8.61
CA SER A 319 13.56 -4.91 8.35
C SER A 319 12.39 -3.93 8.36
N PRO A 320 12.49 -2.72 8.94
CA PRO A 320 11.39 -1.75 9.00
C PRO A 320 10.76 -1.40 7.63
N PHE A 321 11.30 -1.92 6.52
CA PHE A 321 10.87 -1.64 5.15
C PHE A 321 10.53 -2.89 4.32
N ILE A 322 10.67 -4.12 4.86
CA ILE A 322 10.43 -5.35 4.11
C ILE A 322 9.63 -6.35 4.96
N LEU A 323 8.40 -6.65 4.54
CA LEU A 323 7.75 -7.92 4.92
C LEU A 323 8.25 -8.99 3.96
N ARG A 324 9.36 -9.65 4.30
CA ARG A 324 9.84 -10.82 3.54
C ARG A 324 9.28 -12.08 4.19
N MET A 325 8.36 -12.74 3.52
CA MET A 325 7.95 -14.10 3.88
C MET A 325 9.10 -15.05 3.57
N VAL A 326 9.75 -15.57 4.61
CA VAL A 326 10.76 -16.62 4.47
C VAL A 326 10.13 -17.95 4.84
N PHE A 327 10.12 -18.88 3.88
CA PHE A 327 9.63 -20.24 4.08
C PHE A 327 10.64 -21.04 4.88
N ARG A 328 10.22 -21.64 5.99
CA ARG A 328 11.00 -22.70 6.64
C ARG A 328 10.51 -24.06 6.14
N PRO A 329 11.35 -24.87 5.48
CA PRO A 329 10.99 -26.25 5.21
C PRO A 329 10.77 -26.98 6.53
N HIS A 330 9.74 -27.81 6.58
CA HIS A 330 9.52 -28.73 7.69
C HIS A 330 10.68 -29.74 7.69
N LEU A 331 11.59 -29.62 8.66
CA LEU A 331 12.64 -30.62 8.87
C LEU A 331 12.01 -31.78 9.66
N PRO A 332 12.00 -33.02 9.12
CA PRO A 332 11.51 -34.17 9.86
C PRO A 332 12.36 -34.34 11.13
N ASN A 333 11.68 -34.70 12.22
CA ASN A 333 12.31 -34.86 13.53
C ASN A 333 13.43 -35.89 13.40
N ARG A 334 14.69 -35.48 13.61
CA ARG A 334 15.88 -36.33 13.46
C ARG A 334 16.19 -37.14 14.73
N ASP A 335 15.21 -37.30 15.60
CA ASP A 335 15.27 -38.18 16.75
C ASP A 335 14.83 -39.58 16.31
N GLY A 336 15.78 -40.40 15.83
CA GLY A 336 15.40 -41.75 15.42
C GLY A 336 16.47 -42.74 15.01
N HIS A 337 17.70 -42.36 14.67
CA HIS A 337 18.74 -43.35 14.34
C HIS A 337 20.13 -42.92 14.83
N ARG A 338 20.37 -43.15 16.12
CA ARG A 338 21.64 -43.72 16.58
C ARG A 338 21.32 -45.08 17.19
N ARG A 339 21.55 -46.13 16.41
CA ARG A 339 21.88 -47.47 16.92
C ARG A 339 23.24 -47.82 16.32
#